data_AF-A0A397FME8-F1
#
_entry.id   AF-A0A397FME8-F1
#
_cell.length_a   1.000
_cell.length_b   1.000
_cell.length_c   1.000
_cell.angle_alpha   90.00
_cell.angle_beta   90.00
_cell.angle_gamma   90.00
#
_symmetry.space_group_name_H-M   'P 1'
#
loop_
_entity.id
_entity.type
_entity.pdbx_description
1 polymer ?
#
loop_
_entity_poly.entity_id
_entity_poly.type
_entity_poly.pdbx_seq_one_letter_code
_entity_poly.pdbx_strand_id
1 'polypeptide(L)'
;MVLTREEEENFNEIILEGEVDLNDFSNLEKLVLMGASYQPQKITAIKAEKLTKLIRLQLRDCPDLTLADFSNCVKLNGVVTVACPNLGIFTFLDKYKQEIAQLKAQLAELESERNSMPGSWNETTSDPSEPLNTKIQRKKQELANVRDNTRQPTKYLRKEIELLEKIQTLEAKITEQETKEANYQQQILHKEQQITAKQEQLTRLQEARNQTETILNRAIINLNQQITQLKKATQQEKERLQGELTNLHTNSEQTITNLRQEITQLTNTSQKEKKELTEKVAQLETNLKTKTETEKQLQEQKTALEKQLKDLEKEKKAAEERLLKERQEALNEWEKEKQKLETNIQELNQEKDKFKQSADYLRDTLKSTEKNLEDTKNQLTNTENQSQQNQTSYQTTLNQKDQELTKKQASYALIQERNTDLQTKLDTAQQEITKLTEWITKLESASVEGDAFQNLQKELTRVQQEKQVLQEQLEAKYPTNKNLWIYVIIALIVLYFLMS
;
A
#
# COMPACT_ATOMS: atom_id res chain seq x y z
N MET A 1 -5.14 6.59 -24.38
CA MET A 1 -4.05 7.33 -25.06
C MET A 1 -2.84 7.33 -24.13
N VAL A 2 -1.82 6.53 -24.46
CA VAL A 2 -0.58 6.46 -23.68
C VAL A 2 0.36 7.52 -24.24
N LEU A 3 0.67 8.56 -23.46
CA LEU A 3 1.70 9.52 -23.82
C LEU A 3 2.92 9.27 -22.94
N THR A 4 3.89 8.56 -23.51
CA THR A 4 5.23 8.42 -22.96
C THR A 4 6.04 9.69 -23.22
N ARG A 5 6.91 9.99 -22.27
CA ARG A 5 7.53 11.29 -21.99
C ARG A 5 8.70 11.65 -22.93
N GLU A 6 8.59 11.42 -24.23
CA GLU A 6 9.70 11.67 -25.17
C GLU A 6 9.40 12.56 -26.38
N GLU A 7 8.21 13.15 -26.51
CA GLU A 7 7.95 14.11 -27.60
C GLU A 7 7.32 15.38 -27.01
N GLU A 8 8.14 16.41 -26.82
CA GLU A 8 7.72 17.73 -26.30
C GLU A 8 7.45 18.74 -27.42
N GLU A 9 7.23 18.30 -28.66
CA GLU A 9 6.98 19.19 -29.80
C GLU A 9 5.66 18.86 -30.51
N ASN A 10 4.73 19.83 -30.46
CA ASN A 10 3.44 19.90 -31.17
C ASN A 10 2.37 18.86 -30.80
N PHE A 11 1.76 19.03 -29.61
CA PHE A 11 0.41 18.50 -29.37
C PHE A 11 -0.63 19.53 -29.81
N ASN A 12 -1.52 19.15 -30.74
CA ASN A 12 -2.83 19.78 -30.84
C ASN A 12 -3.49 19.65 -29.45
N GLU A 13 -3.67 20.75 -28.74
CA GLU A 13 -4.33 20.81 -27.43
C GLU A 13 -5.79 20.33 -27.59
N ILE A 14 -6.02 19.04 -27.36
CA ILE A 14 -7.37 18.50 -27.25
C ILE A 14 -7.94 19.01 -25.93
N ILE A 15 -8.90 19.92 -26.01
CA ILE A 15 -9.71 20.34 -24.88
C ILE A 15 -10.75 19.24 -24.64
N LEU A 16 -10.63 18.55 -23.51
CA LEU A 16 -11.61 17.61 -23.01
C LEU A 16 -12.63 18.39 -22.19
N GLU A 17 -13.91 18.13 -22.45
CA GLU A 17 -15.02 18.78 -21.75
C GLU A 17 -15.98 17.72 -21.20
N GLY A 18 -16.58 17.99 -20.03
CA GLY A 18 -17.59 17.14 -19.42
C GLY A 18 -17.00 15.97 -18.63
N GLU A 19 -17.67 14.83 -18.66
CA GLU A 19 -17.28 13.65 -17.89
C GLU A 19 -16.33 12.77 -18.72
N VAL A 20 -15.19 12.41 -18.13
CA VAL A 20 -14.22 11.50 -18.75
C VAL A 20 -14.36 10.11 -18.14
N ASP A 21 -14.87 9.17 -18.94
CA ASP A 21 -14.92 7.76 -18.58
C ASP A 21 -13.64 7.06 -19.06
N LEU A 22 -12.88 6.50 -18.11
CA LEU A 22 -11.64 5.78 -18.38
C LEU A 22 -11.78 4.26 -18.23
N ASN A 23 -13.00 3.76 -18.06
CA ASN A 23 -13.29 2.35 -17.83
C ASN A 23 -12.88 1.44 -18.99
N ASP A 24 -12.80 1.98 -20.21
CA ASP A 24 -12.32 1.25 -21.39
C ASP A 24 -10.80 1.02 -21.38
N PHE A 25 -10.06 1.72 -20.52
CA PHE A 25 -8.60 1.66 -20.42
C PHE A 25 -8.14 0.83 -19.22
N SER A 26 -8.71 -0.36 -18.97
CA SER A 26 -8.42 -1.21 -17.80
C SER A 26 -6.93 -1.49 -17.49
N ASN A 27 -6.04 -1.37 -18.48
CA ASN A 27 -4.58 -1.54 -18.33
C ASN A 27 -3.80 -0.23 -18.13
N LEU A 28 -4.46 0.93 -18.00
CA LEU A 28 -3.79 2.22 -17.85
C LEU A 28 -3.06 2.29 -16.50
N GLU A 29 -1.75 2.51 -16.55
CA GLU A 29 -0.91 2.65 -15.35
C GLU A 29 -0.64 4.11 -14.96
N LYS A 30 -0.73 5.02 -15.93
CA LYS A 30 -0.45 6.45 -15.75
C LYS A 30 -1.48 7.27 -16.50
N LEU A 31 -2.12 8.20 -15.79
CA LEU A 31 -2.98 9.21 -16.38
C LEU A 31 -2.35 10.58 -16.17
N VAL A 32 -2.19 11.33 -17.26
CA VAL A 32 -1.71 12.70 -17.25
C VAL A 32 -2.71 13.54 -18.03
N LEU A 33 -3.38 14.46 -17.33
CA LEU A 33 -4.27 15.46 -17.91
C LEU A 33 -3.68 16.83 -17.59
N MET A 34 -3.27 17.54 -18.64
CA MET A 34 -2.70 18.88 -18.54
C MET A 34 -3.55 19.82 -19.37
N GLY A 35 -4.16 20.81 -18.71
CA GLY A 35 -4.60 22.03 -19.36
C GLY A 35 -3.43 22.99 -19.51
N ALA A 36 -3.55 23.92 -20.47
CA ALA A 36 -2.69 25.08 -20.51
C ALA A 36 -3.31 26.19 -19.65
N SER A 37 -2.49 27.07 -19.06
CA SER A 37 -2.99 28.17 -18.23
C SER A 37 -3.94 29.13 -18.98
N TYR A 38 -3.83 29.18 -20.31
CA TYR A 38 -4.69 29.97 -21.20
C TYR A 38 -5.85 29.16 -21.83
N GLN A 39 -5.83 27.82 -21.72
CA GLN A 39 -6.87 26.90 -22.17
C GLN A 39 -7.00 25.73 -21.16
N PRO A 40 -7.68 25.96 -20.02
CA PRO A 40 -7.89 24.92 -19.03
C PRO A 40 -8.80 23.81 -19.56
N GLN A 41 -8.61 22.59 -19.03
CA GLN A 41 -9.48 21.45 -19.34
C GLN A 41 -10.84 21.66 -18.64
N LYS A 42 -11.96 21.50 -19.35
CA LYS A 42 -13.31 21.65 -18.79
C LYS A 42 -13.92 20.32 -18.38
N ILE A 43 -13.09 19.46 -17.81
CA ILE A 43 -13.52 18.15 -17.32
C ILE A 43 -14.20 18.36 -15.96
N THR A 44 -15.41 17.84 -15.81
CA THR A 44 -16.20 17.98 -14.58
C THR A 44 -16.08 16.78 -13.64
N ALA A 45 -15.86 15.59 -14.20
CA ALA A 45 -15.68 14.35 -13.44
C ALA A 45 -14.82 13.32 -14.20
N ILE A 46 -14.12 12.48 -13.45
CA ILE A 46 -13.36 11.33 -13.97
C ILE A 46 -13.91 10.04 -13.36
N LYS A 47 -14.41 9.13 -14.21
CA LYS A 47 -14.83 7.80 -13.81
C LYS A 47 -13.75 6.77 -14.14
N ALA A 48 -13.28 6.07 -13.12
CA ALA A 48 -12.19 5.10 -13.23
C ALA A 48 -12.48 3.79 -12.47
N GLU A 49 -13.75 3.39 -12.38
CA GLU A 49 -14.18 2.20 -11.65
C GLU A 49 -13.50 0.91 -12.14
N LYS A 50 -13.24 0.73 -13.43
CA LYS A 50 -12.59 -0.48 -13.99
C LYS A 50 -11.06 -0.39 -14.00
N LEU A 51 -10.49 0.72 -13.57
CA LEU A 51 -9.04 0.90 -13.51
C LEU A 51 -8.48 0.28 -12.23
N THR A 52 -7.79 -0.84 -12.38
CA THR A 52 -7.15 -1.56 -11.25
C THR A 52 -5.63 -1.45 -11.26
N LYS A 53 -5.05 -1.02 -12.39
CA LYS A 53 -3.60 -0.92 -12.60
C LYS A 53 -3.05 0.50 -12.55
N LEU A 54 -3.88 1.50 -12.31
CA LEU A 54 -3.43 2.89 -12.23
C LEU A 54 -2.49 3.07 -11.03
N ILE A 55 -1.28 3.58 -11.29
CA ILE A 55 -0.22 3.82 -10.30
C ILE A 55 -0.04 5.32 -10.09
N ARG A 56 -0.14 6.12 -11.16
CA ARG A 56 0.13 7.57 -11.12
C ARG A 56 -0.94 8.38 -11.80
N LEU A 57 -1.34 9.46 -11.14
CA LEU A 57 -2.30 10.46 -11.60
C LEU A 57 -1.65 11.85 -11.56
N GLN A 58 -1.69 12.56 -12.69
CA GLN A 58 -1.31 13.97 -12.76
C GLN A 58 -2.46 14.76 -13.39
N LEU A 59 -2.98 15.71 -12.63
CA LEU A 59 -4.05 16.61 -13.02
C LEU A 59 -3.54 18.04 -12.89
N ARG A 60 -3.50 18.79 -13.99
CA ARG A 60 -3.07 20.18 -14.01
C ARG A 60 -4.09 21.01 -14.77
N ASP A 61 -4.45 22.17 -14.21
CA ASP A 61 -5.33 23.16 -14.83
C ASP A 61 -6.69 22.57 -15.26
N CYS A 62 -7.33 21.87 -14.31
CA CYS A 62 -8.69 21.30 -14.43
C CYS A 62 -9.61 21.96 -13.38
N PRO A 63 -10.01 23.24 -13.57
CA PRO A 63 -10.73 24.02 -12.56
C PRO A 63 -12.16 23.53 -12.27
N ASP A 64 -12.80 22.94 -13.28
CA ASP A 64 -14.18 22.45 -13.20
C ASP A 64 -14.27 21.02 -12.66
N LEU A 65 -13.12 20.36 -12.42
CA LEU A 65 -13.08 18.98 -11.96
C LEU A 65 -13.47 18.91 -10.48
N THR A 66 -14.62 18.29 -10.23
CA THR A 66 -15.21 18.20 -8.88
C THR A 66 -15.07 16.82 -8.26
N LEU A 67 -15.04 15.76 -9.07
CA LEU A 67 -14.97 14.39 -8.60
C LEU A 67 -14.05 13.55 -9.47
N ALA A 68 -13.16 12.80 -8.82
CA ALA A 68 -12.41 11.75 -9.47
C ALA A 68 -12.48 10.46 -8.64
N ASP A 69 -13.15 9.44 -9.19
CA ASP A 69 -13.37 8.16 -8.52
C ASP A 69 -12.29 7.15 -8.90
N PHE A 70 -11.39 6.89 -7.96
CA PHE A 70 -10.33 5.90 -8.05
C PHE A 70 -10.48 4.80 -6.99
N SER A 71 -11.72 4.52 -6.57
CA SER A 71 -12.05 3.58 -5.50
C SER A 71 -11.55 2.14 -5.74
N ASN A 72 -11.32 1.77 -7.00
CA ASN A 72 -10.79 0.46 -7.39
C ASN A 72 -9.29 0.47 -7.76
N CYS A 73 -8.63 1.64 -7.69
CA CYS A 73 -7.21 1.80 -8.00
C CYS A 73 -6.34 1.54 -6.75
N VAL A 74 -6.32 0.31 -6.25
CA VAL A 74 -5.52 -0.09 -5.06
C VAL A 74 -4.00 0.11 -5.20
N LYS A 75 -3.50 0.30 -6.44
CA LYS A 75 -2.07 0.55 -6.73
C LYS A 75 -1.75 2.04 -6.90
N LEU A 76 -2.74 2.93 -6.81
CA LEU A 76 -2.54 4.36 -6.96
C LEU A 76 -1.72 4.87 -5.77
N ASN A 77 -0.49 5.31 -6.03
CA ASN A 77 0.45 5.73 -5.00
C ASN A 77 1.10 7.09 -5.29
N GLY A 78 0.69 7.75 -6.39
CA GLY A 78 1.13 9.09 -6.72
C GLY A 78 0.01 9.89 -7.36
N VAL A 79 -0.53 10.85 -6.62
CA VAL A 79 -1.50 11.84 -7.12
C VAL A 79 -0.86 13.22 -7.05
N VAL A 80 -0.79 13.89 -8.19
CA VAL A 80 -0.33 15.28 -8.28
C VAL A 80 -1.46 16.10 -8.86
N THR A 81 -1.90 17.09 -8.11
CA THR A 81 -2.96 18.01 -8.52
C THR A 81 -2.42 19.43 -8.47
N VAL A 82 -2.59 20.18 -9.56
CA VAL A 82 -2.19 21.59 -9.65
C VAL A 82 -3.36 22.36 -10.25
N ALA A 83 -3.77 23.46 -9.60
CA ALA A 83 -4.89 24.28 -10.06
C ALA A 83 -6.21 23.49 -10.29
N CYS A 84 -6.53 22.59 -9.35
CA CYS A 84 -7.77 21.82 -9.30
C CYS A 84 -8.50 22.10 -7.96
N PRO A 85 -9.04 23.31 -7.75
CA PRO A 85 -9.46 23.79 -6.43
C PRO A 85 -10.69 23.07 -5.86
N ASN A 86 -11.54 22.50 -6.72
CA ASN A 86 -12.80 21.86 -6.33
C ASN A 86 -12.73 20.33 -6.31
N LEU A 87 -11.55 19.74 -6.52
CA LEU A 87 -11.40 18.31 -6.73
C LEU A 87 -11.57 17.53 -5.41
N GLY A 88 -12.65 16.75 -5.32
CA GLY A 88 -12.78 15.63 -4.40
C GLY A 88 -12.23 14.35 -5.01
N ILE A 89 -11.25 13.73 -4.34
CA ILE A 89 -10.70 12.42 -4.75
C ILE A 89 -11.39 11.35 -3.91
N PHE A 90 -12.09 10.43 -4.57
CA PHE A 90 -12.66 9.26 -3.91
C PHE A 90 -11.73 8.07 -4.13
N THR A 91 -11.17 7.55 -3.04
CA THR A 91 -10.10 6.53 -3.07
C THR A 91 -10.58 5.17 -2.59
N PHE A 92 -9.71 4.16 -2.69
CA PHE A 92 -10.00 2.83 -2.16
C PHE A 92 -10.21 2.83 -0.63
N LEU A 93 -9.62 3.78 0.10
CA LEU A 93 -9.85 3.96 1.54
C LEU A 93 -11.27 4.43 1.81
N ASP A 94 -11.78 5.39 1.02
CA ASP A 94 -13.15 5.90 1.15
C ASP A 94 -14.17 4.80 0.85
N LYS A 95 -13.88 3.96 -0.14
CA LYS A 95 -14.66 2.75 -0.44
C LYS A 95 -14.69 1.79 0.75
N TYR A 96 -13.55 1.49 1.39
CA TYR A 96 -13.53 0.62 2.57
C TYR A 96 -14.28 1.23 3.75
N LYS A 97 -14.19 2.54 3.98
CA LYS A 97 -14.96 3.24 5.01
C LYS A 97 -16.47 3.13 4.77
N GLN A 98 -16.90 3.31 3.52
CA GLN A 98 -18.30 3.15 3.13
C GLN A 98 -18.78 1.70 3.27
N GLU A 99 -17.96 0.72 2.87
CA GLU A 99 -18.26 -0.70 3.02
C GLU A 99 -18.40 -1.09 4.49
N ILE A 100 -17.52 -0.62 5.37
CA ILE A 100 -17.66 -0.81 6.83
C ILE A 100 -18.96 -0.20 7.34
N ALA A 101 -19.32 1.01 6.91
CA ALA A 101 -20.57 1.65 7.33
C ALA A 101 -21.80 0.83 6.90
N GLN A 102 -21.79 0.30 5.67
CA GLN A 102 -22.84 -0.59 5.17
C GLN A 102 -22.90 -1.91 5.95
N LEU A 103 -21.76 -2.55 6.21
CA LEU A 103 -21.69 -3.80 6.99
C LEU A 103 -22.15 -3.58 8.44
N LYS A 104 -21.79 -2.45 9.06
CA LYS A 104 -22.27 -2.06 10.40
C LYS A 104 -23.78 -1.82 10.41
N ALA A 105 -24.34 -1.20 9.38
CA ALA A 105 -25.78 -1.02 9.24
C ALA A 105 -26.51 -2.37 9.09
N GLN A 106 -25.99 -3.29 8.26
CA GLN A 106 -26.53 -4.65 8.14
C GLN A 106 -26.45 -5.43 9.45
N LEU A 107 -25.38 -5.23 10.24
CA LEU A 107 -25.23 -5.84 11.56
C LEU A 107 -26.28 -5.33 12.55
N ALA A 108 -26.51 -4.02 12.55
CA ALA A 108 -27.53 -3.39 13.40
C ALA A 108 -28.95 -3.86 13.02
N GLU A 109 -29.23 -4.02 11.73
CA GLU A 109 -30.50 -4.56 11.24
C GLU A 109 -30.71 -6.01 11.71
N LEU A 110 -29.69 -6.88 11.60
CA LEU A 110 -29.74 -8.26 12.11
C LEU A 110 -29.89 -8.35 13.64
N GLU A 111 -29.22 -7.47 14.39
CA GLU A 111 -29.40 -7.36 15.84
C GLU A 111 -30.83 -6.92 16.19
N SER A 112 -31.43 -6.01 15.40
CA SER A 112 -32.82 -5.56 15.59
C SER A 112 -33.86 -6.64 15.24
N GLU A 113 -33.64 -7.42 14.18
CA GLU A 113 -34.48 -8.57 13.80
C GLU A 113 -34.44 -9.67 14.87
N ARG A 114 -33.27 -9.92 15.48
CA ARG A 114 -33.13 -10.87 16.60
C ARG A 114 -33.92 -10.45 17.83
N ASN A 115 -33.93 -9.15 18.15
CA ASN A 115 -34.66 -8.60 19.31
C ASN A 115 -36.19 -8.59 19.13
N SER A 116 -36.70 -8.82 17.93
CA SER A 116 -38.14 -8.85 17.63
C SER A 116 -38.74 -10.28 17.55
N MET A 117 -37.94 -11.34 17.69
CA MET A 117 -38.46 -12.71 17.75
C MET A 117 -39.00 -13.10 19.15
N PRO A 118 -40.22 -13.66 19.26
CA PRO A 118 -40.78 -14.11 20.54
C PRO A 118 -40.01 -15.33 21.06
N GLY A 119 -39.43 -15.21 22.26
CA GLY A 119 -38.58 -16.23 22.89
C GLY A 119 -37.08 -15.91 22.89
N SER A 120 -36.69 -14.70 22.49
CA SER A 120 -35.28 -14.26 22.50
C SER A 120 -34.68 -14.31 23.91
N TRP A 121 -33.62 -15.11 24.05
CA TRP A 121 -32.82 -15.19 25.26
C TRP A 121 -32.19 -13.82 25.53
N ASN A 122 -32.66 -13.16 26.59
CA ASN A 122 -31.96 -12.06 27.23
C ASN A 122 -30.61 -12.56 27.72
N GLU A 123 -29.56 -12.46 26.91
CA GLU A 123 -28.19 -12.63 27.40
C GLU A 123 -27.25 -11.60 26.80
N THR A 124 -26.80 -10.71 27.69
CA THR A 124 -25.73 -9.71 27.53
C THR A 124 -25.92 -8.73 26.37
N THR A 125 -26.47 -7.56 26.72
CA THR A 125 -26.18 -6.28 26.08
C THR A 125 -24.73 -6.29 25.57
N SER A 126 -24.54 -6.43 24.26
CA SER A 126 -23.22 -6.26 23.66
C SER A 126 -22.80 -4.84 24.01
N ASP A 127 -21.82 -4.71 24.89
CA ASP A 127 -21.23 -3.43 25.20
C ASP A 127 -20.71 -2.86 23.87
N PRO A 128 -21.20 -1.68 23.42
CA PRO A 128 -20.73 -1.06 22.18
C PRO A 128 -19.22 -0.82 22.16
N SER A 129 -18.59 -0.81 23.34
CA SER A 129 -17.15 -0.64 23.53
C SER A 129 -16.35 -1.95 23.57
N GLU A 130 -17.01 -3.12 23.45
CA GLU A 130 -16.31 -4.40 23.39
C GLU A 130 -15.42 -4.49 22.14
N PRO A 131 -14.12 -4.85 22.28
CA PRO A 131 -13.25 -5.05 21.14
C PRO A 131 -13.84 -6.07 20.16
N LEU A 132 -13.84 -5.75 18.86
CA LEU A 132 -14.49 -6.56 17.83
C LEU A 132 -14.03 -8.02 17.84
N ASN A 133 -12.74 -8.27 18.14
CA ASN A 133 -12.19 -9.62 18.27
C ASN A 133 -12.85 -10.42 19.41
N THR A 134 -13.07 -9.78 20.56
CA THR A 134 -13.75 -10.39 21.71
C THR A 134 -15.20 -10.72 21.37
N LYS A 135 -15.89 -9.81 20.66
CA LYS A 135 -17.25 -10.04 20.16
C LYS A 135 -17.31 -11.23 19.18
N ILE A 136 -16.35 -11.36 18.28
CA ILE A 136 -16.23 -12.50 17.35
C ILE A 136 -16.03 -13.82 18.11
N GLN A 137 -15.11 -13.86 19.09
CA GLN A 137 -14.84 -15.08 19.86
C GLN A 137 -16.05 -15.51 20.69
N ARG A 138 -16.71 -14.55 21.35
CA ARG A 138 -17.97 -14.79 22.08
C ARG A 138 -19.04 -15.38 21.18
N LYS A 139 -19.22 -14.83 19.98
CA LYS A 139 -20.21 -15.33 18.99
C LYS A 139 -19.85 -16.70 18.44
N LYS A 140 -18.57 -17.00 18.21
CA LYS A 140 -18.10 -18.34 17.85
C LYS A 140 -18.39 -19.37 18.95
N GLN A 141 -18.23 -18.98 20.21
CA GLN A 141 -18.54 -19.80 21.36
C GLN A 141 -20.06 -20.01 21.53
N GLU A 142 -20.87 -18.95 21.32
CA GLU A 142 -22.34 -19.04 21.26
C GLU A 142 -22.79 -20.01 20.15
N LEU A 143 -22.18 -19.93 18.96
CA LEU A 143 -22.45 -20.85 17.86
C LEU A 143 -22.10 -22.31 18.20
N ALA A 144 -20.97 -22.55 18.87
CA ALA A 144 -20.58 -23.89 19.32
C ALA A 144 -21.58 -24.45 20.33
N ASN A 145 -21.97 -23.66 21.33
CA ASN A 145 -22.92 -24.06 22.37
C ASN A 145 -24.32 -24.37 21.79
N VAL A 146 -24.79 -23.59 20.82
CA VAL A 146 -26.09 -23.82 20.16
C VAL A 146 -26.05 -25.10 19.31
N ARG A 147 -24.92 -25.38 18.65
CA ARG A 147 -24.70 -26.58 17.83
C ARG A 147 -24.68 -27.86 18.65
N ASP A 148 -24.11 -27.81 19.85
CA ASP A 148 -23.95 -28.99 20.72
C ASP A 148 -25.17 -29.26 21.60
N ASN A 149 -25.96 -28.24 21.95
CA ASN A 149 -27.05 -28.38 22.94
C ASN A 149 -28.48 -28.22 22.38
N THR A 150 -28.69 -27.78 21.13
CA THR A 150 -30.05 -27.49 20.62
C THR A 150 -30.25 -27.75 19.11
N ARG A 151 -31.46 -28.15 18.70
CA ARG A 151 -31.88 -28.26 17.27
C ARG A 151 -32.25 -26.91 16.64
N GLN A 152 -31.66 -25.81 17.09
CA GLN A 152 -32.03 -24.47 16.65
C GLN A 152 -31.30 -24.04 15.35
N PRO A 153 -31.93 -23.18 14.53
CA PRO A 153 -31.33 -22.70 13.29
C PRO A 153 -30.15 -21.75 13.56
N THR A 154 -28.93 -22.17 13.24
CA THR A 154 -27.68 -21.40 13.46
C THR A 154 -27.39 -20.35 12.37
N LYS A 155 -28.29 -20.16 11.39
CA LYS A 155 -28.03 -19.36 10.18
C LYS A 155 -27.68 -17.90 10.50
N TYR A 156 -28.41 -17.28 11.42
CA TYR A 156 -28.23 -15.88 11.81
C TYR A 156 -26.88 -15.66 12.51
N LEU A 157 -26.53 -16.53 13.47
CA LEU A 157 -25.23 -16.51 14.16
C LEU A 157 -24.04 -16.66 13.21
N ARG A 158 -24.14 -17.56 12.21
CA ARG A 158 -23.08 -17.70 11.19
C ARG A 158 -22.91 -16.45 10.34
N LYS A 159 -24.03 -15.84 9.92
CA LYS A 159 -24.02 -14.58 9.14
C LYS A 159 -23.48 -13.41 9.97
N GLU A 160 -23.83 -13.34 11.25
CA GLU A 160 -23.31 -12.33 12.19
C GLU A 160 -21.79 -12.46 12.35
N ILE A 161 -21.27 -13.68 12.55
CA ILE A 161 -19.82 -13.94 12.63
C ILE A 161 -19.13 -13.55 11.32
N GLU A 162 -19.68 -13.93 10.16
CA GLU A 162 -19.09 -13.59 8.85
C GLU A 162 -18.99 -12.07 8.65
N LEU A 163 -20.03 -11.33 9.01
CA LEU A 163 -20.02 -9.86 8.91
C LEU A 163 -19.01 -9.24 9.88
N LEU A 164 -18.93 -9.73 11.12
CA LEU A 164 -17.94 -9.24 12.10
C LEU A 164 -16.51 -9.51 11.63
N GLU A 165 -16.21 -10.70 11.08
CA GLU A 165 -14.89 -11.03 10.53
C GLU A 165 -14.51 -10.16 9.32
N LYS A 166 -15.48 -9.84 8.45
CA LYS A 166 -15.29 -8.91 7.34
C LYS A 166 -14.99 -7.49 7.84
N ILE A 167 -15.75 -6.99 8.82
CA ILE A 167 -15.50 -5.68 9.44
C ILE A 167 -14.09 -5.67 10.06
N GLN A 168 -13.71 -6.71 10.81
CA GLN A 168 -12.39 -6.80 11.44
C GLN A 168 -11.25 -6.72 10.41
N THR A 169 -11.40 -7.43 9.30
CA THR A 169 -10.41 -7.46 8.22
C THR A 169 -10.28 -6.09 7.56
N LEU A 170 -11.39 -5.39 7.31
CA LEU A 170 -11.38 -4.06 6.72
C LEU A 170 -10.85 -3.00 7.70
N GLU A 171 -11.22 -3.05 8.98
CA GLU A 171 -10.69 -2.15 10.01
C GLU A 171 -9.18 -2.32 10.16
N ALA A 172 -8.66 -3.55 10.17
CA ALA A 172 -7.22 -3.82 10.21
C ALA A 172 -6.49 -3.22 8.99
N LYS A 173 -7.06 -3.35 7.78
CA LYS A 173 -6.48 -2.74 6.57
C LYS A 173 -6.50 -1.21 6.63
N ILE A 174 -7.55 -0.60 7.16
CA ILE A 174 -7.61 0.86 7.33
C ILE A 174 -6.52 1.31 8.31
N THR A 175 -6.43 0.69 9.49
CA THR A 175 -5.43 1.04 10.51
C THR A 175 -4.00 0.87 9.99
N GLU A 176 -3.72 -0.19 9.22
CA GLU A 176 -2.41 -0.39 8.59
C GLU A 176 -2.07 0.77 7.63
N GLN A 177 -3.03 1.22 6.83
CA GLN A 177 -2.82 2.32 5.88
C GLN A 177 -2.70 3.67 6.59
N GLU A 178 -3.52 3.95 7.61
CA GLU A 178 -3.42 5.16 8.42
C GLU A 178 -2.07 5.24 9.15
N THR A 179 -1.54 4.11 9.62
CA THR A 179 -0.20 4.04 10.22
C THR A 179 0.90 4.35 9.19
N LYS A 180 0.77 3.81 7.97
CA LYS A 180 1.70 4.13 6.86
C LYS A 180 1.61 5.59 6.47
N GLU A 181 0.42 6.16 6.39
CA GLU A 181 0.19 7.57 6.10
C GLU A 181 0.84 8.47 7.16
N ALA A 182 0.62 8.19 8.45
CA ALA A 182 1.24 8.93 9.54
C ALA A 182 2.79 8.89 9.45
N ASN A 183 3.38 7.73 9.15
CA ASN A 183 4.82 7.61 8.91
C ASN A 183 5.29 8.44 7.71
N TYR A 184 4.56 8.44 6.60
CA TYR A 184 4.91 9.26 5.43
C TYR A 184 4.79 10.75 5.72
N GLN A 185 3.75 11.18 6.44
CA GLN A 185 3.59 12.58 6.85
C GLN A 185 4.75 13.04 7.74
N GLN A 186 5.22 12.21 8.68
CA GLN A 186 6.41 12.52 9.48
C GLN A 186 7.68 12.64 8.62
N GLN A 187 7.87 11.76 7.64
CA GLN A 187 9.00 11.85 6.71
C GLN A 187 8.94 13.11 5.84
N ILE A 188 7.75 13.50 5.38
CA ILE A 188 7.53 14.74 4.62
C ILE A 188 7.91 15.94 5.48
N LEU A 189 7.39 16.04 6.70
CA LEU A 189 7.70 17.12 7.63
C LEU A 189 9.21 17.23 7.89
N HIS A 190 9.88 16.09 8.10
CA HIS A 190 11.33 16.08 8.30
C HIS A 190 12.09 16.59 7.06
N LYS A 191 11.67 16.19 5.85
CA LYS A 191 12.27 16.67 4.60
C LYS A 191 11.99 18.16 4.35
N GLU A 192 10.80 18.64 4.68
CA GLU A 192 10.46 20.07 4.59
C GLU A 192 11.37 20.90 5.49
N GLN A 193 11.62 20.47 6.73
CA GLN A 193 12.57 21.13 7.63
C GLN A 193 13.99 21.18 7.04
N GLN A 194 14.45 20.10 6.41
CA GLN A 194 15.76 20.08 5.72
C GLN A 194 15.79 21.04 4.53
N ILE A 195 14.71 21.12 3.76
CA ILE A 195 14.59 22.06 2.64
C ILE A 195 14.67 23.49 3.17
N THR A 196 13.93 23.83 4.21
CA THR A 196 13.95 25.17 4.83
C THR A 196 15.36 25.52 5.33
N ALA A 197 16.04 24.61 6.03
CA ALA A 197 17.41 24.85 6.50
C ALA A 197 18.40 25.11 5.35
N LYS A 198 18.29 24.35 4.25
CA LYS A 198 19.11 24.58 3.05
C LYS A 198 18.76 25.89 2.35
N GLN A 199 17.48 26.27 2.33
CA GLN A 199 17.02 27.53 1.77
C GLN A 199 17.64 28.72 2.54
N GLU A 200 17.65 28.66 3.88
CA GLU A 200 18.29 29.67 4.72
C GLU A 200 19.80 29.76 4.49
N GLN A 201 20.48 28.62 4.35
CA GLN A 201 21.91 28.60 4.03
C GLN A 201 22.20 29.24 2.67
N LEU A 202 21.39 28.95 1.66
CA LEU A 202 21.46 29.58 0.34
C LEU A 202 21.31 31.09 0.40
N THR A 203 20.33 31.58 1.17
CA THR A 203 20.13 33.02 1.39
C THR A 203 21.35 33.66 2.02
N ARG A 204 21.93 33.06 3.07
CA ARG A 204 23.16 33.58 3.71
C ARG A 204 24.34 33.63 2.76
N LEU A 205 24.52 32.60 1.92
CA LEU A 205 25.58 32.57 0.92
C LEU A 205 25.38 33.63 -0.17
N GLN A 206 24.14 33.87 -0.60
CA GLN A 206 23.81 34.95 -1.53
C GLN A 206 24.10 36.33 -0.92
N GLU A 207 23.74 36.54 0.34
CA GLU A 207 24.05 37.80 1.04
C GLU A 207 25.56 38.02 1.16
N ALA A 208 26.33 37.00 1.55
CA ALA A 208 27.79 37.08 1.63
C ALA A 208 28.43 37.35 0.26
N ARG A 209 27.92 36.72 -0.80
CA ARG A 209 28.34 37.00 -2.19
C ARG A 209 28.08 38.46 -2.56
N ASN A 210 26.88 38.96 -2.31
CA ASN A 210 26.50 40.34 -2.66
C ASN A 210 27.33 41.37 -1.90
N GLN A 211 27.65 41.12 -0.63
CA GLN A 211 28.56 41.95 0.16
C GLN A 211 29.97 41.96 -0.45
N THR A 212 30.49 40.78 -0.82
CA THR A 212 31.82 40.65 -1.46
C THR A 212 31.87 41.41 -2.78
N GLU A 213 30.82 41.27 -3.61
CA GLU A 213 30.69 41.99 -4.88
C GLU A 213 30.68 43.52 -4.68
N THR A 214 29.97 43.99 -3.64
CA THR A 214 29.94 45.42 -3.28
C THR A 214 31.32 45.93 -2.86
N ILE A 215 32.05 45.15 -2.05
CA ILE A 215 33.42 45.48 -1.62
C ILE A 215 34.35 45.55 -2.84
N LEU A 216 34.27 44.56 -3.74
CA LEU A 216 35.08 44.49 -4.94
C LEU A 216 34.81 45.69 -5.86
N ASN A 217 33.54 46.02 -6.11
CA ASN A 217 33.15 47.16 -6.92
C ASN A 217 33.66 48.48 -6.34
N ARG A 218 33.60 48.65 -5.02
CA ARG A 218 34.18 49.83 -4.35
C ARG A 218 35.70 49.91 -4.54
N ALA A 219 36.41 48.79 -4.43
CA ALA A 219 37.85 48.73 -4.67
C ALA A 219 38.19 49.09 -6.12
N ILE A 220 37.44 48.58 -7.10
CA ILE A 220 37.60 48.90 -8.52
C ILE A 220 37.40 50.40 -8.76
N ILE A 221 36.37 51.02 -8.17
CA ILE A 221 36.12 52.46 -8.29
C ILE A 221 37.29 53.27 -7.74
N ASN A 222 37.77 52.93 -6.54
CA ASN A 222 38.90 53.61 -5.91
C ASN A 222 40.19 53.49 -6.76
N LEU A 223 40.48 52.30 -7.28
CA LEU A 223 41.63 52.08 -8.16
C LEU A 223 41.51 52.89 -9.46
N ASN A 224 40.33 52.94 -10.08
CA ASN A 224 40.11 53.74 -11.28
C ASN A 224 40.28 55.24 -11.03
N GLN A 225 39.88 55.73 -9.84
CA GLN A 225 40.14 57.11 -9.44
C GLN A 225 41.64 57.38 -9.29
N GLN A 226 42.39 56.49 -8.65
CA GLN A 226 43.85 56.60 -8.53
C GLN A 226 44.53 56.60 -9.90
N ILE A 227 44.14 55.69 -10.80
CA ILE A 227 44.66 55.66 -12.18
C ILE A 227 44.40 56.98 -12.90
N THR A 228 43.22 57.57 -12.72
CA THR A 228 42.87 58.85 -13.34
C THR A 228 43.71 60.00 -12.79
N GLN A 229 43.91 60.04 -11.48
CA GLN A 229 44.76 61.04 -10.82
C GLN A 229 46.21 60.93 -11.30
N LEU A 230 46.75 59.70 -11.39
CA LEU A 230 48.10 59.46 -11.91
C LEU A 230 48.24 59.90 -13.36
N LYS A 231 47.28 59.57 -14.24
CA LYS A 231 47.30 60.03 -15.64
C LYS A 231 47.32 61.55 -15.75
N LYS A 232 46.54 62.25 -14.91
CA LYS A 232 46.51 63.72 -14.89
C LYS A 232 47.85 64.30 -14.43
N ALA A 233 48.44 63.75 -13.36
CA ALA A 233 49.74 64.18 -12.86
C ALA A 233 50.85 63.98 -13.93
N THR A 234 50.87 62.82 -14.58
CA THR A 234 51.84 62.53 -15.65
C THR A 234 51.68 63.47 -16.85
N GLN A 235 50.44 63.79 -17.23
CA GLN A 235 50.18 64.72 -18.33
C GLN A 235 50.61 66.15 -17.99
N GLN A 236 50.33 66.62 -16.78
CA GLN A 236 50.78 67.94 -16.30
C GLN A 236 52.30 68.04 -16.28
N GLU A 237 52.98 66.99 -15.82
CA GLU A 237 54.45 66.96 -15.81
C GLU A 237 55.03 66.97 -17.24
N LYS A 238 54.40 66.24 -18.17
CA LYS A 238 54.78 66.27 -19.58
C LYS A 238 54.63 67.67 -20.18
N GLU A 239 53.53 68.36 -19.91
CA GLU A 239 53.29 69.74 -20.36
C GLU A 239 54.30 70.71 -19.74
N ARG A 240 54.62 70.55 -18.45
CA ARG A 240 55.64 71.33 -17.75
C ARG A 240 57.00 71.18 -18.40
N LEU A 241 57.45 69.93 -18.61
CA LEU A 241 58.73 69.63 -19.25
C LEU A 241 58.78 70.12 -20.70
N GLN A 242 57.67 70.05 -21.43
CA GLN A 242 57.59 70.54 -22.81
C GLN A 242 57.63 72.07 -22.88
N GLY A 243 57.01 72.75 -21.92
CA GLY A 243 57.12 74.20 -21.74
C GLY A 243 58.55 74.63 -21.40
N GLU A 244 59.21 73.92 -20.48
CA GLU A 244 60.62 74.14 -20.15
C GLU A 244 61.53 73.95 -21.37
N LEU A 245 61.31 72.88 -22.15
CA LEU A 245 62.07 72.60 -23.38
C LEU A 245 61.87 73.73 -24.42
N THR A 246 60.64 74.19 -24.60
CA THR A 246 60.31 75.27 -25.54
C THR A 246 60.99 76.57 -25.12
N ASN A 247 60.90 76.93 -23.83
CA ASN A 247 61.56 78.12 -23.29
C ASN A 247 63.08 78.03 -23.44
N LEU A 248 63.68 76.86 -23.22
CA LEU A 248 65.11 76.65 -23.41
C LEU A 248 65.50 76.83 -24.88
N HIS A 249 64.69 76.29 -25.80
CA HIS A 249 64.92 76.43 -27.23
C HIS A 249 64.81 77.89 -27.68
N THR A 250 63.75 78.60 -27.32
CA THR A 250 63.56 80.02 -27.65
C THR A 250 64.68 80.88 -27.06
N ASN A 251 65.06 80.66 -25.80
CA ASN A 251 66.19 81.37 -25.18
C ASN A 251 67.51 81.07 -25.90
N SER A 252 67.72 79.82 -26.32
CA SER A 252 68.92 79.44 -27.07
C SER A 252 68.99 80.08 -28.46
N GLU A 253 67.88 80.14 -29.19
CA GLU A 253 67.80 80.79 -30.51
C GLU A 253 67.96 82.31 -30.41
N GLN A 254 67.35 82.93 -29.40
CA GLN A 254 67.55 84.35 -29.10
C GLN A 254 69.03 84.64 -28.78
N THR A 255 69.66 83.77 -27.98
CA THR A 255 71.09 83.89 -27.64
C THR A 255 71.97 83.70 -28.86
N ILE A 256 71.68 82.74 -29.74
CA ILE A 256 72.42 82.54 -31.00
C ILE A 256 72.26 83.74 -31.95
N THR A 257 71.08 84.34 -32.01
CA THR A 257 70.81 85.53 -32.82
C THR A 257 71.57 86.74 -32.29
N ASN A 258 71.57 86.93 -30.97
CA ASN A 258 72.32 88.00 -30.30
C ASN A 258 73.84 87.80 -30.45
N LEU A 259 74.36 86.58 -30.28
CA LEU A 259 75.79 86.27 -30.44
C LEU A 259 76.29 86.48 -31.88
N ARG A 260 75.45 86.23 -32.90
CA ARG A 260 75.78 86.54 -34.30
C ARG A 260 75.89 88.05 -34.56
N GLN A 261 75.11 88.87 -33.85
CA GLN A 261 75.25 90.34 -33.88
C GLN A 261 76.48 90.82 -33.09
N GLU A 262 76.79 90.14 -31.98
CA GLU A 262 77.88 90.51 -31.06
C GLU A 262 79.29 90.20 -31.60
N ILE A 263 79.44 89.15 -32.44
CA ILE A 263 80.69 88.84 -33.17
C ILE A 263 81.14 89.99 -34.09
N THR A 264 80.23 90.88 -34.51
CA THR A 264 80.58 92.07 -35.31
C THR A 264 81.08 93.24 -34.46
N GLN A 265 80.82 93.25 -33.15
CA GLN A 265 81.18 94.36 -32.24
C GLN A 265 82.27 94.03 -31.22
N LEU A 266 82.59 92.75 -30.99
CA LEU A 266 83.64 92.30 -30.06
C LEU A 266 85.07 92.37 -30.65
N THR A 267 85.41 93.49 -31.28
CA THR A 267 86.81 93.91 -31.49
C THR A 267 87.27 94.88 -30.38
N ASN A 268 86.43 95.31 -29.43
CA ASN A 268 86.75 96.50 -28.59
C ASN A 268 86.45 96.56 -27.06
N THR A 269 86.00 95.54 -26.29
CA THR A 269 85.63 95.85 -24.87
C THR A 269 85.76 94.73 -23.81
N SER A 270 86.97 94.51 -23.30
CA SER A 270 87.33 93.45 -22.32
C SER A 270 86.96 93.70 -20.82
N GLN A 271 86.17 94.73 -20.46
CA GLN A 271 85.86 95.04 -19.05
C GLN A 271 84.40 94.81 -18.62
N LYS A 272 83.47 94.52 -19.55
CA LYS A 272 82.06 94.22 -19.22
C LYS A 272 81.84 92.75 -18.81
N GLU A 273 82.68 91.84 -19.30
CA GLU A 273 82.57 90.38 -19.11
C GLU A 273 82.69 89.92 -17.64
N LYS A 274 83.41 90.66 -16.79
CA LYS A 274 83.61 90.30 -15.39
C LYS A 274 82.31 90.37 -14.56
N LYS A 275 81.41 91.30 -14.89
CA LYS A 275 80.15 91.50 -14.14
C LYS A 275 79.08 90.47 -14.53
N GLU A 276 78.98 90.16 -15.83
CA GLU A 276 78.07 89.13 -16.36
C GLU A 276 78.49 87.70 -15.97
N LEU A 277 79.80 87.43 -15.84
CA LEU A 277 80.30 86.17 -15.28
C LEU A 277 79.93 86.00 -13.80
N THR A 278 79.91 87.09 -13.03
CA THR A 278 79.55 87.04 -11.59
C THR A 278 78.06 86.76 -11.39
N GLU A 279 77.19 87.36 -12.21
CA GLU A 279 75.74 87.08 -12.19
C GLU A 279 75.41 85.68 -12.71
N LYS A 280 76.12 85.18 -13.74
CA LYS A 280 75.98 83.78 -14.21
C LYS A 280 76.43 82.78 -13.15
N VAL A 281 77.49 83.05 -12.40
CA VAL A 281 77.93 82.17 -11.29
C VAL A 281 76.88 82.14 -10.18
N ALA A 282 76.31 83.28 -9.77
CA ALA A 282 75.25 83.32 -8.77
C ALA A 282 73.94 82.62 -9.21
N GLN A 283 73.58 82.75 -10.50
CA GLN A 283 72.44 82.04 -11.09
C GLN A 283 72.69 80.52 -11.11
N LEU A 284 73.90 80.08 -11.45
CA LEU A 284 74.29 78.68 -11.46
C LEU A 284 74.32 78.09 -10.05
N GLU A 285 74.81 78.83 -9.05
CA GLU A 285 74.76 78.40 -7.64
C GLU A 285 73.32 78.23 -7.14
N THR A 286 72.41 79.14 -7.53
CA THR A 286 70.99 79.06 -7.17
C THR A 286 70.31 77.86 -7.84
N ASN A 287 70.61 77.62 -9.12
CA ASN A 287 70.10 76.47 -9.86
C ASN A 287 70.64 75.14 -9.29
N LEU A 288 71.92 75.11 -8.90
CA LEU A 288 72.55 73.94 -8.31
C LEU A 288 71.92 73.62 -6.95
N LYS A 289 71.72 74.64 -6.10
CA LYS A 289 71.03 74.48 -4.81
C LYS A 289 69.60 73.97 -4.97
N THR A 290 68.87 74.50 -5.95
CA THR A 290 67.49 74.08 -6.23
C THR A 290 67.45 72.63 -6.71
N LYS A 291 68.39 72.24 -7.58
CA LYS A 291 68.54 70.87 -8.07
C LYS A 291 68.93 69.89 -6.96
N THR A 292 69.82 70.29 -6.06
CA THR A 292 70.18 69.45 -4.89
C THR A 292 69.00 69.24 -3.95
N GLU A 293 68.16 70.26 -3.72
CA GLU A 293 66.98 70.11 -2.87
C GLU A 293 65.89 69.25 -3.53
N THR A 294 65.65 69.37 -4.84
CA THR A 294 64.71 68.51 -5.54
C THR A 294 65.19 67.06 -5.63
N GLU A 295 66.49 66.83 -5.80
CA GLU A 295 67.09 65.50 -5.77
C GLU A 295 66.96 64.86 -4.39
N LYS A 296 67.12 65.64 -3.32
CA LYS A 296 66.86 65.18 -1.94
C LYS A 296 65.39 64.80 -1.73
N GLN A 297 64.44 65.62 -2.19
CA GLN A 297 63.01 65.31 -2.11
C GLN A 297 62.64 64.05 -2.92
N LEU A 298 63.20 63.89 -4.11
CA LEU A 298 63.02 62.68 -4.92
C LEU A 298 63.58 61.44 -4.22
N GLN A 299 64.73 61.57 -3.56
CA GLN A 299 65.34 60.47 -2.81
C GLN A 299 64.50 60.09 -1.58
N GLU A 300 63.91 61.06 -0.88
CA GLU A 300 62.97 60.82 0.22
C GLU A 300 61.68 60.12 -0.28
N GLN A 301 61.12 60.58 -1.40
CA GLN A 301 59.96 59.94 -2.03
C GLN A 301 60.25 58.52 -2.50
N LYS A 302 61.42 58.29 -3.11
CA LYS A 302 61.87 56.96 -3.52
C LYS A 302 61.94 56.02 -2.32
N THR A 303 62.52 56.47 -1.22
CA THR A 303 62.62 55.68 0.01
C THR A 303 61.24 55.34 0.59
N ALA A 304 60.29 56.29 0.54
CA ALA A 304 58.91 56.06 0.98
C ALA A 304 58.16 55.05 0.09
N LEU A 305 58.33 55.14 -1.23
CA LEU A 305 57.74 54.21 -2.19
C LEU A 305 58.35 52.80 -2.07
N GLU A 306 59.66 52.70 -1.88
CA GLU A 306 60.33 51.41 -1.64
C GLU A 306 59.80 50.74 -0.37
N LYS A 307 59.53 51.51 0.69
CA LYS A 307 58.88 51.00 1.91
C LYS A 307 57.46 50.51 1.63
N GLN A 308 56.64 51.29 0.93
CA GLN A 308 55.27 50.88 0.57
C GLN A 308 55.22 49.62 -0.29
N LEU A 309 56.14 49.49 -1.26
CA LEU A 309 56.25 48.28 -2.07
C LEU A 309 56.57 47.06 -1.21
N LYS A 310 57.49 47.20 -0.25
CA LYS A 310 57.86 46.12 0.65
C LYS A 310 56.72 45.71 1.58
N ASP A 311 55.94 46.68 2.08
CA ASP A 311 54.77 46.42 2.92
C ASP A 311 53.65 45.73 2.12
N LEU A 312 53.37 46.17 0.90
CA LEU A 312 52.40 45.54 -0.01
C LEU A 312 52.81 44.11 -0.40
N GLU A 313 54.10 43.87 -0.64
CA GLU A 313 54.61 42.55 -0.98
C GLU A 313 54.47 41.57 0.20
N LYS A 314 54.66 42.07 1.42
CA LYS A 314 54.41 41.31 2.66
C LYS A 314 52.92 41.01 2.86
N GLU A 315 52.05 41.99 2.66
CA GLU A 315 50.59 41.78 2.74
C GLU A 315 50.08 40.80 1.70
N LYS A 316 50.56 40.91 0.46
CA LYS A 316 50.23 39.97 -0.62
C LYS A 316 50.61 38.54 -0.21
N LYS A 317 51.83 38.33 0.27
CA LYS A 317 52.29 37.01 0.71
C LYS A 317 51.46 36.46 1.86
N ALA A 318 51.12 37.29 2.85
CA ALA A 318 50.27 36.89 3.97
C ALA A 318 48.83 36.54 3.52
N ALA A 319 48.29 37.27 2.55
CA ALA A 319 46.98 36.97 1.97
C ALA A 319 46.99 35.66 1.18
N GLU A 320 48.03 35.40 0.38
CA GLU A 320 48.20 34.15 -0.36
C GLU A 320 48.33 32.94 0.59
N GLU A 321 49.12 33.05 1.67
CA GLU A 321 49.26 32.01 2.69
C GLU A 321 47.92 31.73 3.40
N ARG A 322 47.16 32.78 3.74
CA ARG A 322 45.84 32.64 4.36
C ARG A 322 44.85 31.96 3.43
N LEU A 323 44.80 32.35 2.17
CA LEU A 323 43.87 31.79 1.18
C LEU A 323 44.21 30.33 0.86
N LEU A 324 45.50 29.98 0.84
CA LEU A 324 45.95 28.59 0.72
C LEU A 324 45.47 27.75 1.91
N LYS A 325 45.60 28.29 3.13
CA LYS A 325 45.17 27.60 4.36
C LYS A 325 43.65 27.39 4.39
N GLU A 326 42.87 28.43 4.09
CA GLU A 326 41.40 28.35 4.02
C GLU A 326 40.94 27.33 2.97
N ARG A 327 41.60 27.28 1.80
CA ARG A 327 41.33 26.26 0.77
C ARG A 327 41.66 24.84 1.24
N GLN A 328 42.78 24.67 1.95
CA GLN A 328 43.17 23.36 2.46
C GLN A 328 42.20 22.85 3.53
N GLU A 329 41.74 23.73 4.41
CA GLU A 329 40.73 23.41 5.42
C GLU A 329 39.39 23.00 4.77
N ALA A 330 38.93 23.75 3.77
CA ALA A 330 37.72 23.42 3.01
C ALA A 330 37.83 22.08 2.27
N LEU A 331 39.00 21.78 1.68
CA LEU A 331 39.27 20.48 1.05
C LEU A 331 39.19 19.33 2.05
N ASN A 332 39.81 19.50 3.23
CA ASN A 332 39.79 18.48 4.28
C ASN A 332 38.37 18.25 4.83
N GLU A 333 37.55 19.30 4.97
CA GLU A 333 36.15 19.17 5.39
C GLU A 333 35.31 18.43 4.35
N TRP A 334 35.47 18.79 3.07
CA TRP A 334 34.79 18.12 1.97
C TRP A 334 35.16 16.63 1.88
N GLU A 335 36.43 16.29 2.10
CA GLU A 335 36.90 14.91 2.05
C GLU A 335 36.37 14.06 3.23
N LYS A 336 36.21 14.66 4.42
CA LYS A 336 35.52 14.03 5.56
C LYS A 336 34.03 13.81 5.26
N GLU A 337 33.36 14.79 4.66
CA GLU A 337 31.95 14.66 4.30
C GLU A 337 31.76 13.56 3.24
N LYS A 338 32.64 13.51 2.25
CA LYS A 338 32.66 12.44 1.24
C LYS A 338 32.80 11.05 1.87
N GLN A 339 33.75 10.86 2.79
CA GLN A 339 33.92 9.58 3.50
C GLN A 339 32.67 9.20 4.31
N LYS A 340 32.03 10.17 4.96
CA LYS A 340 30.77 9.94 5.69
C LYS A 340 29.65 9.50 4.75
N LEU A 341 29.52 10.13 3.59
CA LEU A 341 28.54 9.74 2.57
C LEU A 341 28.83 8.34 2.01
N GLU A 342 30.08 8.01 1.74
CA GLU A 342 30.48 6.66 1.29
C GLU A 342 30.12 5.59 2.34
N THR A 343 30.34 5.88 3.62
CA THR A 343 29.96 4.99 4.73
C THR A 343 28.45 4.79 4.79
N ASN A 344 27.67 5.88 4.71
CA ASN A 344 26.20 5.81 4.70
C ASN A 344 25.67 5.02 3.49
N ILE A 345 26.30 5.15 2.32
CA ILE A 345 25.93 4.37 1.13
C ILE A 345 26.19 2.88 1.35
N GLN A 346 27.29 2.51 1.99
CA GLN A 346 27.59 1.12 2.33
C GLN A 346 26.56 0.54 3.32
N GLU A 347 26.21 1.29 4.37
CA GLU A 347 25.20 0.89 5.36
C GLU A 347 23.82 0.68 4.71
N LEU A 348 23.38 1.63 3.87
CA LEU A 348 22.11 1.52 3.14
C LEU A 348 22.08 0.32 2.19
N ASN A 349 23.21 -0.01 1.55
CA ASN A 349 23.29 -1.21 0.71
C ASN A 349 23.19 -2.49 1.55
N GLN A 350 23.83 -2.55 2.72
CA GLN A 350 23.70 -3.68 3.63
C GLN A 350 22.26 -3.85 4.15
N GLU A 351 21.58 -2.75 4.50
CA GLU A 351 20.16 -2.78 4.87
C GLU A 351 19.28 -3.26 3.72
N LYS A 352 19.52 -2.74 2.51
CA LYS A 352 18.80 -3.17 1.30
C LYS A 352 18.95 -4.68 1.06
N ASP A 353 20.13 -5.24 1.25
CA ASP A 353 20.37 -6.67 1.09
C ASP A 353 19.65 -7.49 2.18
N LYS A 354 19.61 -7.02 3.43
CA LYS A 354 18.81 -7.63 4.50
C LYS A 354 17.31 -7.60 4.20
N PHE A 355 16.80 -6.46 3.70
CA PHE A 355 15.40 -6.36 3.29
C PHE A 355 15.06 -7.30 2.14
N LYS A 356 15.98 -7.45 1.17
CA LYS A 356 15.82 -8.40 0.07
C LYS A 356 15.74 -9.83 0.58
N GLN A 357 16.64 -10.23 1.47
CA GLN A 357 16.62 -11.57 2.09
C GLN A 357 15.31 -11.83 2.87
N SER A 358 14.86 -10.87 3.67
CA SER A 358 13.58 -10.97 4.39
C SER A 358 12.38 -11.06 3.43
N ALA A 359 12.38 -10.30 2.33
CA ALA A 359 11.33 -10.35 1.33
C ALA A 359 11.30 -11.69 0.58
N ASP A 360 12.47 -12.25 0.26
CA ASP A 360 12.58 -13.57 -0.38
C ASP A 360 12.10 -14.68 0.58
N TYR A 361 12.47 -14.64 1.86
CA TYR A 361 11.95 -15.56 2.88
C TYR A 361 10.41 -15.50 3.01
N LEU A 362 9.84 -14.30 3.05
CA LEU A 362 8.38 -14.13 3.10
C LEU A 362 7.70 -14.66 1.84
N ARG A 363 8.30 -14.44 0.67
CA ARG A 363 7.78 -14.96 -0.60
C ARG A 363 7.79 -16.50 -0.62
N ASP A 364 8.84 -17.13 -0.13
CA ASP A 364 8.92 -18.60 -0.06
C ASP A 364 7.96 -19.17 0.98
N THR A 365 7.80 -18.51 2.13
CA THR A 365 6.80 -18.87 3.14
C THR A 365 5.38 -18.78 2.58
N LEU A 366 5.10 -17.73 1.81
CA LEU A 366 3.80 -17.52 1.19
C LEU A 366 3.50 -18.59 0.15
N LYS A 367 4.47 -18.91 -0.73
CA LYS A 367 4.36 -20.04 -1.68
C LYS A 367 4.11 -21.37 -0.99
N SER A 368 4.82 -21.64 0.12
CA SER A 368 4.60 -22.87 0.89
C SER A 368 3.20 -22.92 1.50
N THR A 369 2.70 -21.78 1.97
CA THR A 369 1.36 -21.66 2.56
C THR A 369 0.28 -21.83 1.50
N GLU A 370 0.44 -21.22 0.32
CA GLU A 370 -0.44 -21.40 -0.84
C GLU A 370 -0.52 -22.88 -1.26
N LYS A 371 0.63 -23.56 -1.30
CA LYS A 371 0.68 -24.99 -1.60
C LYS A 371 -0.07 -25.82 -0.55
N ASN A 372 0.17 -25.57 0.73
CA ASN A 372 -0.52 -26.28 1.81
C ASN A 372 -2.04 -26.05 1.78
N LEU A 373 -2.47 -24.84 1.39
CA LEU A 373 -3.89 -24.49 1.27
C LEU A 373 -4.55 -25.22 0.10
N GLU A 374 -3.86 -25.35 -1.04
CA GLU A 374 -4.33 -26.15 -2.17
C GLU A 374 -4.40 -27.64 -1.82
N ASP A 375 -3.39 -28.17 -1.11
CA ASP A 375 -3.41 -29.56 -0.62
C ASP A 375 -4.59 -29.80 0.34
N THR A 376 -4.86 -28.87 1.25
CA THR A 376 -6.00 -28.93 2.20
C THR A 376 -7.33 -28.88 1.46
N LYS A 377 -7.44 -28.02 0.44
CA LYS A 377 -8.63 -27.92 -0.41
C LYS A 377 -8.88 -29.22 -1.16
N ASN A 378 -7.85 -29.83 -1.74
CA ASN A 378 -7.96 -31.13 -2.41
C ASN A 378 -8.41 -32.24 -1.44
N GLN A 379 -7.89 -32.26 -0.21
CA GLN A 379 -8.35 -33.19 0.83
C GLN A 379 -9.81 -32.97 1.21
N LEU A 380 -10.25 -31.72 1.34
CA LEU A 380 -11.64 -31.37 1.64
C LEU A 380 -12.57 -31.87 0.52
N THR A 381 -12.24 -31.59 -0.74
CA THR A 381 -13.02 -32.05 -1.90
C THR A 381 -13.10 -33.57 -1.96
N ASN A 382 -12.00 -34.28 -1.69
CA ASN A 382 -12.03 -35.74 -1.63
C ASN A 382 -12.93 -36.27 -0.50
N THR A 383 -12.89 -35.65 0.67
CA THR A 383 -13.73 -36.01 1.82
C THR A 383 -15.21 -35.74 1.52
N GLU A 384 -15.53 -34.63 0.86
CA GLU A 384 -16.88 -34.27 0.45
C GLU A 384 -17.44 -35.29 -0.56
N ASN A 385 -16.66 -35.63 -1.58
CA ASN A 385 -17.03 -36.66 -2.56
C ASN A 385 -17.28 -38.02 -1.91
N GLN A 386 -16.44 -38.41 -0.95
CA GLN A 386 -16.59 -39.68 -0.22
C GLN A 386 -17.82 -39.68 0.69
N SER A 387 -18.10 -38.56 1.36
CA SER A 387 -19.32 -38.36 2.15
C SER A 387 -20.58 -38.47 1.28
N GLN A 388 -20.56 -37.87 0.09
CA GLN A 388 -21.68 -37.88 -0.85
C GLN A 388 -21.93 -39.28 -1.44
N GLN A 389 -20.85 -40.03 -1.74
CA GLN A 389 -20.95 -41.44 -2.10
C GLN A 389 -21.56 -42.27 -0.97
N ASN A 390 -21.08 -42.08 0.27
CA ASN A 390 -21.60 -42.80 1.43
C ASN A 390 -23.08 -42.50 1.66
N GLN A 391 -23.49 -41.23 1.54
CA GLN A 391 -24.89 -40.83 1.65
C GLN A 391 -25.77 -41.50 0.58
N THR A 392 -25.29 -41.53 -0.66
CA THR A 392 -25.99 -42.18 -1.78
C THR A 392 -26.11 -43.70 -1.55
N SER A 393 -25.05 -44.33 -1.05
CA SER A 393 -25.05 -45.75 -0.69
C SER A 393 -26.04 -46.04 0.44
N TYR A 394 -26.02 -45.24 1.51
CA TYR A 394 -26.98 -45.36 2.62
C TYR A 394 -28.42 -45.23 2.14
N GLN A 395 -28.71 -44.24 1.28
CA GLN A 395 -30.04 -44.04 0.73
C GLN A 395 -30.51 -45.25 -0.12
N THR A 396 -29.59 -45.84 -0.89
CA THR A 396 -29.88 -47.03 -1.68
C THR A 396 -30.16 -48.24 -0.79
N THR A 397 -29.36 -48.45 0.26
CA THR A 397 -29.60 -49.52 1.23
C THR A 397 -30.92 -49.32 1.98
N LEU A 398 -31.26 -48.08 2.35
CA LEU A 398 -32.53 -47.78 3.01
C LEU A 398 -33.71 -48.13 2.10
N ASN A 399 -33.67 -47.71 0.84
CA ASN A 399 -34.70 -48.02 -0.16
C ASN A 399 -34.84 -49.53 -0.39
N GLN A 400 -33.73 -50.28 -0.41
CA GLN A 400 -33.76 -51.74 -0.50
C GLN A 400 -34.42 -52.37 0.74
N LYS A 401 -34.10 -51.87 1.94
CA LYS A 401 -34.70 -52.35 3.20
C LYS A 401 -36.18 -52.06 3.28
N ASP A 402 -36.63 -50.90 2.81
CA ASP A 402 -38.06 -50.58 2.72
C ASP A 402 -38.78 -51.54 1.76
N GLN A 403 -38.21 -51.83 0.59
CA GLN A 403 -38.77 -52.83 -0.32
C GLN A 403 -38.85 -54.23 0.28
N GLU A 404 -37.82 -54.67 1.01
CA GLU A 404 -37.84 -55.95 1.74
C GLU A 404 -38.95 -55.96 2.80
N LEU A 405 -39.13 -54.84 3.51
CA LEU A 405 -40.14 -54.71 4.56
C LEU A 405 -41.56 -54.75 3.96
N THR A 406 -41.80 -54.07 2.85
CA THR A 406 -43.07 -54.14 2.10
C THR A 406 -43.36 -55.56 1.62
N LYS A 407 -42.36 -56.27 1.06
CA LYS A 407 -42.52 -57.68 0.65
C LYS A 407 -42.87 -58.58 1.84
N LYS A 408 -42.23 -58.37 3.00
CA LYS A 408 -42.56 -59.10 4.23
C LYS A 408 -43.97 -58.79 4.70
N GLN A 409 -44.39 -57.53 4.72
CA GLN A 409 -45.75 -57.14 5.09
C GLN A 409 -46.79 -57.80 4.16
N ALA A 410 -46.54 -57.84 2.85
CA ALA A 410 -47.41 -58.54 1.91
C ALA A 410 -47.48 -60.05 2.18
N SER A 411 -46.34 -60.67 2.51
CA SER A 411 -46.31 -62.09 2.93
C SER A 411 -47.08 -62.33 4.23
N TYR A 412 -47.01 -61.42 5.21
CA TYR A 412 -47.77 -61.52 6.45
C TYR A 412 -49.27 -61.40 6.21
N ALA A 413 -49.70 -60.47 5.35
CA ALA A 413 -51.11 -60.33 4.96
C ALA A 413 -51.65 -61.63 4.32
N LEU A 414 -50.88 -62.24 3.41
CA LEU A 414 -51.21 -63.54 2.81
C LEU A 414 -51.31 -64.69 3.84
N ILE A 415 -50.40 -64.70 4.82
CA ILE A 415 -50.45 -65.68 5.91
C ILE A 415 -51.69 -65.46 6.77
N GLN A 416 -52.01 -64.20 7.08
CA GLN A 416 -53.18 -63.84 7.86
C GLN A 416 -54.49 -64.24 7.16
N GLU A 417 -54.59 -63.98 5.85
CA GLU A 417 -55.72 -64.42 5.02
C GLU A 417 -55.89 -65.94 5.05
N ARG A 418 -54.79 -66.70 4.86
CA ARG A 418 -54.80 -68.16 4.96
C ARG A 418 -55.20 -68.67 6.35
N ASN A 419 -54.76 -68.00 7.42
CA ASN A 419 -55.14 -68.38 8.78
C ASN A 419 -56.64 -68.13 9.02
N THR A 420 -57.19 -67.04 8.50
CA THR A 420 -58.64 -66.78 8.55
C THR A 420 -59.42 -67.83 7.78
N ASP A 421 -58.97 -68.23 6.59
CA ASP A 421 -59.59 -69.31 5.80
C ASP A 421 -59.53 -70.67 6.53
N LEU A 422 -58.37 -71.02 7.10
CA LEU A 422 -58.22 -72.24 7.89
C LEU A 422 -59.10 -72.25 9.13
N GLN A 423 -59.20 -71.12 9.84
CA GLN A 423 -60.10 -71.00 10.99
C GLN A 423 -61.56 -71.18 10.56
N THR A 424 -61.96 -70.56 9.44
CA THR A 424 -63.32 -70.72 8.89
C THR A 424 -63.61 -72.18 8.54
N LYS A 425 -62.65 -72.89 7.93
CA LYS A 425 -62.76 -74.32 7.63
C LYS A 425 -62.84 -75.18 8.90
N LEU A 426 -62.05 -74.86 9.92
CA LEU A 426 -62.09 -75.53 11.21
C LEU A 426 -63.46 -75.36 11.88
N ASP A 427 -63.99 -74.15 11.88
CA ASP A 427 -65.30 -73.84 12.46
C ASP A 427 -66.41 -74.58 11.70
N THR A 428 -66.32 -74.66 10.37
CA THR A 428 -67.26 -75.42 9.53
C THR A 428 -67.22 -76.91 9.85
N ALA A 429 -66.02 -77.51 9.92
CA ALA A 429 -65.85 -78.91 10.28
C ALA A 429 -66.36 -79.20 11.71
N GLN A 430 -66.14 -78.27 12.65
CA GLN A 430 -66.64 -78.40 14.01
C GLN A 430 -68.19 -78.37 14.06
N GLN A 431 -68.83 -77.54 13.23
CA GLN A 431 -70.29 -77.53 13.09
C GLN A 431 -70.81 -78.84 12.48
N GLU A 432 -70.12 -79.40 11.47
CA GLU A 432 -70.48 -80.69 10.88
C GLU A 432 -70.36 -81.84 11.88
N ILE A 433 -69.27 -81.90 12.64
CA ILE A 433 -69.11 -82.86 13.74
C ILE A 433 -70.26 -82.75 14.74
N THR A 434 -70.67 -81.53 15.08
CA THR A 434 -71.80 -81.31 16.00
C THR A 434 -73.09 -81.88 15.43
N LYS A 435 -73.39 -81.61 14.15
CA LYS A 435 -74.56 -82.18 13.45
C LYS A 435 -74.53 -83.70 13.38
N LEU A 436 -73.36 -84.28 13.06
CA LEU A 436 -73.16 -85.73 13.02
C LEU A 436 -73.36 -86.35 14.40
N THR A 437 -72.84 -85.71 15.45
CA THR A 437 -73.03 -86.14 16.84
C THR A 437 -74.52 -86.13 17.22
N GLU A 438 -75.24 -85.06 16.90
CA GLU A 438 -76.70 -84.98 17.11
C GLU A 438 -77.46 -86.06 16.33
N TRP A 439 -77.06 -86.35 15.09
CA TRP A 439 -77.63 -87.43 14.28
C TRP A 439 -77.37 -88.81 14.88
N ILE A 440 -76.15 -89.06 15.36
CA ILE A 440 -75.80 -90.30 16.05
C ILE A 440 -76.66 -90.46 17.30
N THR A 441 -76.79 -89.44 18.14
CA THR A 441 -77.65 -89.51 19.33
C THR A 441 -79.12 -89.75 18.98
N LYS A 442 -79.63 -89.15 17.91
CA LYS A 442 -80.99 -89.42 17.39
C LYS A 442 -81.13 -90.87 16.88
N LEU A 443 -80.11 -91.41 16.22
CA LEU A 443 -80.11 -92.79 15.73
C LEU A 443 -79.95 -93.82 16.86
N GLU A 444 -79.14 -93.53 17.88
CA GLU A 444 -79.03 -94.31 19.12
C GLU A 444 -80.38 -94.37 19.85
N SER A 445 -81.18 -93.31 19.78
CA SER A 445 -82.54 -93.30 20.33
C SER A 445 -83.59 -94.00 19.44
N ALA A 446 -83.27 -94.28 18.17
CA ALA A 446 -84.21 -94.81 17.17
C ALA A 446 -83.93 -96.26 16.73
N SER A 447 -82.75 -96.84 16.99
CA SER A 447 -82.33 -98.12 16.41
C SER A 447 -82.28 -99.28 17.42
N VAL A 448 -83.10 -100.29 17.15
CA VAL A 448 -83.00 -101.66 17.70
C VAL A 448 -82.26 -102.60 16.71
N GLU A 449 -81.79 -102.13 15.53
CA GLU A 449 -81.15 -103.01 14.52
C GLU A 449 -79.92 -102.38 13.82
N GLY A 450 -78.73 -102.65 14.39
CA GLY A 450 -77.54 -103.16 13.69
C GLY A 450 -76.75 -102.28 12.69
N ASP A 451 -77.23 -102.13 11.46
CA ASP A 451 -76.31 -101.95 10.31
C ASP A 451 -76.02 -100.48 9.92
N ALA A 452 -76.96 -99.56 10.12
CA ALA A 452 -76.74 -98.14 9.79
C ALA A 452 -75.72 -97.46 10.73
N PHE A 453 -75.59 -97.97 11.96
CA PHE A 453 -74.71 -97.41 12.99
C PHE A 453 -73.22 -97.61 12.67
N GLN A 454 -72.84 -98.77 12.10
CA GLN A 454 -71.44 -99.05 11.77
C GLN A 454 -70.87 -98.14 10.68
N ASN A 455 -71.67 -97.78 9.66
CA ASN A 455 -71.19 -96.89 8.59
C ASN A 455 -71.00 -95.45 9.09
N LEU A 456 -71.90 -94.95 9.94
CA LEU A 456 -71.75 -93.63 10.56
C LEU A 456 -70.59 -93.57 11.57
N GLN A 457 -70.33 -94.65 12.31
CA GLN A 457 -69.18 -94.74 13.20
C GLN A 457 -67.86 -94.68 12.41
N LYS A 458 -67.81 -95.30 11.23
CA LYS A 458 -66.66 -95.18 10.31
C LYS A 458 -66.48 -93.75 9.78
N GLU A 459 -67.55 -93.07 9.36
CA GLU A 459 -67.47 -91.68 8.91
C GLU A 459 -67.05 -90.72 10.04
N LEU A 460 -67.59 -90.89 11.26
CA LEU A 460 -67.18 -90.10 12.42
C LEU A 460 -65.69 -90.27 12.72
N THR A 461 -65.19 -91.51 12.66
CA THR A 461 -63.76 -91.80 12.87
C THR A 461 -62.90 -91.14 11.79
N ARG A 462 -63.35 -91.13 10.53
CA ARG A 462 -62.64 -90.47 9.43
C ARG A 462 -62.59 -88.95 9.61
N VAL A 463 -63.71 -88.32 9.98
CA VAL A 463 -63.79 -86.88 10.21
C VAL A 463 -62.99 -86.47 11.46
N GLN A 464 -62.95 -87.31 12.51
CA GLN A 464 -62.09 -87.08 13.67
C GLN A 464 -60.59 -87.17 13.32
N GLN A 465 -60.20 -88.11 12.45
CA GLN A 465 -58.82 -88.17 11.94
C GLN A 465 -58.48 -86.95 11.08
N GLU A 466 -59.38 -86.51 10.20
CA GLU A 466 -59.19 -85.29 9.40
C GLU A 466 -59.06 -84.04 10.29
N LYS A 467 -59.85 -83.95 11.38
CA LYS A 467 -59.70 -82.91 12.40
C LYS A 467 -58.32 -82.94 13.06
N GLN A 468 -57.83 -84.11 13.44
CA GLN A 468 -56.53 -84.25 14.11
C GLN A 468 -55.37 -83.83 13.19
N VAL A 469 -55.43 -84.20 11.90
CA VAL A 469 -54.45 -83.77 10.89
C VAL A 469 -54.49 -82.26 10.66
N LEU A 470 -55.67 -81.65 10.60
CA LEU A 470 -55.80 -80.20 10.44
C LEU A 470 -55.29 -79.44 11.68
N GLN A 471 -55.50 -79.99 12.87
CA GLN A 471 -55.02 -79.42 14.13
C GLN A 471 -53.49 -79.52 14.24
N GLU A 472 -52.90 -80.64 13.84
CA GLU A 472 -51.43 -80.79 13.73
C GLU A 472 -50.83 -79.87 12.66
N GLN A 473 -51.52 -79.63 11.53
CA GLN A 473 -51.05 -78.67 10.52
C GLN A 473 -51.12 -77.21 10.97
N LEU A 474 -52.07 -76.89 11.86
CA LEU A 474 -52.17 -75.57 12.50
C LEU A 474 -51.03 -75.35 13.50
N GLU A 475 -50.73 -76.36 14.33
CA GLU A 475 -49.67 -76.31 15.34
C GLU A 475 -48.25 -76.40 14.74
N ALA A 476 -48.04 -77.23 13.71
CA ALA A 476 -46.74 -77.36 13.03
C ALA A 476 -46.28 -76.08 12.31
N LYS A 477 -47.20 -75.15 12.02
CA LYS A 477 -46.89 -73.85 11.40
C LYS A 477 -46.59 -72.73 12.39
N TYR A 478 -46.88 -72.92 13.68
CA TYR A 478 -46.37 -72.12 14.78
C TYR A 478 -45.39 -72.94 15.62
N PRO A 479 -44.15 -73.17 15.15
CA PRO A 479 -43.13 -73.67 16.05
C PRO A 479 -42.91 -72.59 17.13
N THR A 480 -43.19 -72.96 18.37
CA THR A 480 -42.86 -72.22 19.61
C THR A 480 -41.36 -71.88 19.73
N ASN A 481 -40.53 -72.36 18.79
CA ASN A 481 -39.10 -72.11 18.67
C ASN A 481 -38.68 -70.84 17.89
N LYS A 482 -39.61 -69.97 17.45
CA LYS A 482 -39.23 -68.73 16.72
C LYS A 482 -38.57 -67.62 17.57
N ASN A 483 -38.47 -67.77 18.89
CA ASN A 483 -37.79 -66.78 19.74
C ASN A 483 -36.31 -67.09 20.02
N LEU A 484 -35.77 -68.25 19.62
CA LEU A 484 -34.39 -68.62 19.94
C LEU A 484 -33.35 -67.70 19.26
N TRP A 485 -33.61 -67.25 18.02
CA TRP A 485 -32.72 -66.29 17.34
C TRP A 485 -32.76 -64.88 17.96
N ILE A 486 -33.88 -64.47 18.56
CA ILE A 486 -33.99 -63.18 19.26
C ILE A 486 -33.11 -63.19 20.52
N TYR A 487 -33.08 -64.29 21.27
CA TYR A 487 -32.18 -64.45 22.42
C TYR A 487 -30.71 -64.53 22.02
N VAL A 488 -30.37 -65.13 20.88
CA VAL A 488 -28.99 -65.15 20.34
C VAL A 488 -28.54 -63.74 19.92
N ILE A 489 -29.41 -62.95 19.29
CA ILE A 489 -29.10 -61.56 18.91
C ILE A 489 -28.93 -60.67 20.15
N ILE A 490 -29.80 -60.81 21.16
CA ILE A 490 -29.66 -60.07 22.44
C ILE A 490 -28.36 -60.48 23.16
N ALA A 491 -28.01 -61.77 23.18
CA ALA A 491 -26.75 -62.25 23.77
C ALA A 491 -25.50 -61.72 23.04
N LEU A 492 -25.54 -61.61 21.71
CA LEU A 492 -24.44 -61.06 20.91
C LEU A 492 -24.29 -59.54 21.08
N ILE A 493 -25.38 -58.80 21.24
CA ILE A 493 -25.36 -57.36 21.54
C ILE A 493 -24.77 -57.11 22.93
N VAL A 494 -25.14 -57.93 23.93
CA VAL A 494 -24.57 -57.83 25.28
C VAL A 494 -23.08 -58.17 25.30
N LEU A 495 -22.62 -59.17 24.52
CA LEU A 495 -21.20 -59.50 24.39
C LEU A 495 -20.38 -58.41 23.68
N TYR A 496 -20.95 -57.72 22.69
CA TYR A 496 -20.29 -56.62 21.99
C TYR A 496 -20.08 -55.40 22.92
N PHE A 497 -21.05 -55.09 23.78
CA PHE A 497 -20.94 -54.01 24.78
C PHE A 497 -20.06 -54.35 26.00
N LEU A 498 -19.70 -55.62 26.20
CA LEU A 498 -18.76 -56.05 27.25
C LEU A 498 -17.31 -56.13 26.77
N MET A 499 -17.08 -56.12 25.45
CA MET A 499 -15.77 -56.23 24.80
C MET A 499 -15.27 -54.90 24.19
N SER A 500 -16.11 -53.86 24.20
CA SER A 500 -15.78 -52.49 23.79
C SER A 500 -15.94 -51.55 24.98
#